data_AF-A0A968SAP2-F1
#
_entry.id   AF-A0A968SAP2-F1
#
_cell.length_a   1.000
_cell.length_b   1.000
_cell.length_c   1.000
_cell.angle_alpha   90.00
_cell.angle_beta   90.00
_cell.angle_gamma   90.00
#
_symmetry.space_group_name_H-M   'P 1'
#
loop_
_entity.id
_entity.type
_entity.pdbx_description
1 polymer ?
#
loop_
_entity_poly.entity_id
_entity_poly.type
_entity_poly.pdbx_seq_one_letter_code
_entity_poly.pdbx_strand_id
1 'polypeptide(L)'
;MNNHIITKTGESQFNLTWENVPDSTINLDFRPLQKVFKLTGVYCLLHWQAKPKGLRRFGVYESLNDNYLSVDSADLLIAPYLKTGVLQIDEKVHTTLPTAVMLYEKCYLRQIEEKWLIGGGS
;
A
#
# COMPACT_ATOMS: atom_id res chain seq x y z
N MET A 1 13.75 -8.05 -15.55
CA MET A 1 12.94 -7.57 -14.40
C MET A 1 11.50 -7.55 -14.87
N ASN A 2 10.57 -8.07 -14.08
CA ASN A 2 9.14 -7.92 -14.41
C ASN A 2 8.73 -6.52 -13.98
N ASN A 3 8.53 -5.66 -14.96
CA ASN A 3 8.03 -4.32 -14.74
C ASN A 3 6.54 -4.39 -14.39
N HIS A 4 6.10 -3.48 -13.53
CA HIS A 4 4.71 -3.30 -13.19
C HIS A 4 4.35 -1.84 -13.39
N ILE A 5 3.09 -1.60 -13.72
CA ILE A 5 2.52 -0.27 -13.95
C ILE A 5 1.52 0.00 -12.83
N ILE A 6 1.66 1.16 -12.20
CA ILE A 6 0.68 1.69 -11.24
C ILE A 6 -0.03 2.85 -11.93
N THR A 7 -1.35 2.78 -11.99
CA THR A 7 -2.19 3.85 -12.52
C THR A 7 -3.16 4.31 -11.45
N LYS A 8 -3.13 5.59 -11.09
CA LYS A 8 -4.12 6.18 -10.21
C LYS A 8 -5.46 6.30 -10.95
N THR A 9 -6.52 5.71 -10.38
CA THR A 9 -7.86 5.69 -10.99
C THR A 9 -8.85 6.58 -10.26
N GLY A 10 -8.51 7.04 -9.06
CA GLY A 10 -9.30 7.94 -8.23
C GLY A 10 -8.56 8.32 -6.95
N GLU A 11 -9.22 9.08 -6.09
CA GLU A 11 -8.72 9.36 -4.75
C GLU A 11 -8.60 8.05 -3.96
N SER A 12 -7.39 7.75 -3.47
CA SER A 12 -7.09 6.50 -2.74
C SER A 12 -7.42 5.23 -3.52
N GLN A 13 -7.41 5.31 -4.86
CA GLN A 13 -7.70 4.19 -5.76
C GLN A 13 -6.64 4.04 -6.85
N PHE A 14 -6.19 2.81 -7.07
CA PHE A 14 -5.07 2.51 -7.97
C PHE A 14 -5.29 1.17 -8.69
N ASN A 15 -4.81 1.08 -9.92
CA ASN A 15 -4.64 -0.18 -10.62
C ASN A 15 -3.15 -0.54 -10.64
N LEU A 16 -2.82 -1.76 -10.23
CA LEU A 16 -1.47 -2.32 -10.32
C LEU A 16 -1.49 -3.48 -11.31
N THR A 17 -0.75 -3.38 -12.39
CA THR A 17 -0.68 -4.42 -13.45
C THR A 17 0.76 -4.83 -13.68
N TRP A 18 1.03 -6.14 -13.81
CA TRP A 18 2.34 -6.63 -14.21
C TRP A 18 2.39 -6.77 -15.72
N GLU A 19 3.42 -6.19 -16.33
CA GLU A 19 3.63 -6.32 -17.76
C GLU A 19 3.86 -7.79 -18.12
N ASN A 20 3.28 -8.23 -19.24
CA ASN A 20 3.41 -9.59 -19.77
C ASN A 20 2.84 -10.71 -18.88
N VAL A 21 2.08 -10.37 -17.83
CA VAL A 21 1.35 -11.36 -17.01
C VAL A 21 -0.15 -11.18 -17.24
N PRO A 22 -0.82 -12.08 -17.97
CA PRO A 22 -2.27 -12.04 -18.18
C PRO A 22 -3.03 -11.98 -16.86
N ASP A 23 -4.13 -11.22 -16.84
CA ASP A 23 -5.06 -11.09 -15.70
C ASP A 23 -4.42 -10.69 -14.36
N SER A 24 -3.25 -10.05 -14.42
CA SER A 24 -2.47 -9.65 -13.24
C SER A 24 -2.97 -8.38 -12.56
N THR A 25 -3.88 -7.63 -13.19
CA THR A 25 -4.37 -6.35 -12.66
C THR A 25 -5.05 -6.49 -11.31
N ILE A 26 -4.56 -5.74 -10.32
CA ILE A 26 -5.15 -5.57 -9.00
C ILE A 26 -5.78 -4.18 -8.95
N ASN A 27 -7.08 -4.13 -8.65
CA ASN A 27 -7.77 -2.90 -8.35
C ASN A 27 -7.68 -2.67 -6.84
N LEU A 28 -7.02 -1.58 -6.45
CA LEU A 28 -6.80 -1.17 -5.09
C LEU A 28 -7.73 -0.02 -4.76
N ASP A 29 -8.43 -0.11 -3.64
CA ASP A 29 -9.33 0.89 -3.10
C ASP A 29 -9.21 0.91 -1.58
N PHE A 30 -8.57 1.96 -1.05
CA PHE A 30 -8.29 2.10 0.37
C PHE A 30 -9.43 2.82 1.12
N ARG A 31 -10.43 3.36 0.41
CA ARG A 31 -11.51 4.16 1.01
C ARG A 31 -12.34 3.38 2.04
N PRO A 32 -12.65 2.08 1.84
CA PRO A 32 -13.35 1.29 2.86
C PRO A 32 -12.60 1.23 4.18
N LEU A 33 -11.28 1.01 4.16
CA LEU A 33 -10.43 1.03 5.36
C LEU A 33 -10.46 2.42 6.03
N GLN A 34 -10.26 3.47 5.23
CA GLN A 34 -10.28 4.85 5.72
C GLN A 34 -11.60 5.20 6.40
N LYS A 35 -12.73 4.80 5.80
CA LYS A 35 -14.08 5.06 6.31
C LYS A 35 -14.38 4.27 7.59
N VAL A 36 -14.10 2.97 7.59
CA VAL A 36 -14.41 2.09 8.74
C VAL A 36 -13.59 2.48 9.96
N PHE A 37 -12.29 2.73 9.78
CA PHE A 37 -11.38 3.07 10.87
C PHE A 37 -11.27 4.57 11.14
N LYS A 38 -12.02 5.40 10.41
CA LYS A 38 -12.02 6.88 10.51
C LYS A 38 -10.60 7.45 10.47
N LEU A 39 -9.80 6.96 9.52
CA LEU A 39 -8.40 7.37 9.37
C LEU A 39 -8.32 8.83 8.96
N THR A 40 -7.47 9.60 9.65
CA THR A 40 -7.27 11.03 9.40
C THR A 40 -5.79 11.39 9.50
N GLY A 41 -5.41 12.53 8.91
CA GLY A 41 -4.03 13.01 8.93
C GLY A 41 -3.09 12.24 8.00
N VAL A 42 -1.79 12.33 8.30
CA VAL A 42 -0.72 11.72 7.51
C VAL A 42 -0.43 10.31 8.03
N TYR A 43 -0.54 9.31 7.16
CA TYR A 43 -0.32 7.91 7.48
C TYR A 43 0.10 7.11 6.24
N CYS A 44 0.67 5.93 6.49
CA CYS A 44 0.92 4.92 5.47
C CYS A 44 0.15 3.62 5.79
N LEU A 45 -0.39 2.98 4.76
CA LEU A 45 -1.00 1.64 4.85
C LEU A 45 -0.15 0.65 4.06
N LEU A 46 0.47 -0.30 4.76
CA LEU A 46 1.30 -1.36 4.21
C LEU A 46 0.49 -2.65 4.07
N HIS A 47 0.53 -3.29 2.91
CA HIS A 47 -0.15 -4.55 2.66
C HIS A 47 0.68 -5.49 1.79
N TRP A 48 0.36 -6.78 1.89
CA TRP A 48 0.97 -7.80 1.03
C TRP A 48 0.09 -8.05 -0.19
N GLN A 49 0.65 -7.92 -1.38
CA GLN A 49 -0.12 -8.04 -2.62
C GLN A 49 -0.58 -9.49 -2.85
N ALA A 50 -1.87 -9.67 -3.13
CA ALA A 50 -2.46 -11.01 -3.28
C ALA A 50 -1.97 -11.75 -4.54
N LYS A 51 -1.63 -11.04 -5.61
CA LYS A 51 -1.27 -11.60 -6.93
C LYS A 51 -0.23 -10.73 -7.66
N PRO A 52 0.35 -11.21 -8.78
CA PRO A 52 0.42 -12.61 -9.18
C PRO A 52 1.35 -13.41 -8.25
N LYS A 53 1.06 -14.71 -8.10
CA LYS A 53 1.87 -15.62 -7.27
C LYS A 53 3.31 -15.63 -7.82
N GLY A 54 4.29 -15.49 -6.93
CA GLY A 54 5.71 -15.45 -7.31
C GLY A 54 6.27 -14.06 -7.63
N LEU A 55 5.41 -13.05 -7.83
CA LEU A 55 5.83 -11.64 -8.01
C LEU A 55 5.19 -10.71 -6.96
N ARG A 56 4.74 -11.29 -5.84
CA ARG A 56 4.09 -10.54 -4.77
C ARG A 56 5.10 -9.60 -4.13
N ARG A 57 4.67 -8.35 -3.98
CA ARG A 57 5.44 -7.27 -3.36
C ARG A 57 4.69 -6.69 -2.18
N PHE A 58 5.37 -5.85 -1.42
CA PHE A 58 4.68 -4.94 -0.53
C PHE A 58 4.02 -3.82 -1.33
N GLY A 59 2.77 -3.55 -1.03
CA GLY A 59 2.08 -2.36 -1.46
C GLY A 59 2.03 -1.35 -0.32
N VAL A 60 2.35 -0.08 -0.61
CA VAL A 60 2.26 1.00 0.38
C VAL A 60 1.41 2.12 -0.19
N TYR A 61 0.28 2.37 0.45
CA TYR A 61 -0.47 3.61 0.25
C TYR A 61 0.04 4.68 1.21
N GLU A 62 0.24 5.90 0.72
CA GLU A 62 0.63 7.06 1.52
C GLU A 62 -0.41 8.17 1.35
N SER A 63 -0.93 8.67 2.48
CA SER A 63 -2.09 9.58 2.47
C SER A 63 -1.74 11.02 2.13
N LEU A 64 -0.50 11.46 2.39
CA LEU A 64 -0.11 12.86 2.22
C LEU A 64 -0.15 13.31 0.75
N ASN A 65 0.34 12.47 -0.16
CA ASN A 65 0.35 12.73 -1.60
C ASN A 65 -0.65 11.86 -2.36
N ASP A 66 -1.46 11.07 -1.64
CA ASP A 66 -2.40 10.10 -2.19
C ASP A 66 -1.73 9.25 -3.28
N ASN A 67 -0.63 8.60 -2.88
CA ASN A 67 0.27 7.84 -3.74
C ASN A 67 0.30 6.36 -3.34
N TYR A 68 0.67 5.51 -4.29
CA TYR A 68 0.83 4.09 -4.08
C TYR A 68 2.18 3.60 -4.62
N LEU A 69 2.87 2.82 -3.80
CA LEU A 69 4.16 2.19 -4.11
C LEU A 69 4.00 0.67 -4.11
N SER A 70 4.64 0.00 -5.07
CA SER A 70 4.79 -1.46 -5.11
C SER A 70 6.28 -1.81 -5.12
N VAL A 71 6.76 -2.40 -4.03
CA VAL A 71 8.19 -2.52 -3.73
C VAL A 71 8.54 -3.91 -3.19
N ASP A 72 9.70 -4.43 -3.59
CA ASP A 72 10.21 -5.69 -3.07
C ASP A 72 10.55 -5.58 -1.59
N SER A 73 10.40 -6.68 -0.84
CA SER A 73 10.55 -6.67 0.62
C SER A 73 11.94 -6.26 1.12
N ALA A 74 13.00 -6.54 0.34
CA ALA A 74 14.37 -6.16 0.69
C ALA A 74 14.65 -4.65 0.54
N ASP A 75 13.80 -3.96 -0.21
CA ASP A 75 13.95 -2.56 -0.59
C ASP A 75 13.01 -1.64 0.21
N LEU A 76 12.20 -2.20 1.10
CA LEU A 76 11.33 -1.46 2.01
C LEU A 76 11.89 -1.48 3.44
N LEU A 77 12.18 -0.30 3.94
CA LEU A 77 12.57 -0.05 5.32
C LEU A 77 11.39 0.56 6.08
N ILE A 78 11.30 0.24 7.37
CA ILE A 78 10.32 0.80 8.30
C ILE A 78 11.09 1.38 9.47
N ALA A 79 10.88 2.65 9.77
CA ALA A 79 11.58 3.29 10.87
C ALA A 79 11.20 2.62 12.22
N PRO A 80 12.19 2.26 13.07
CA PRO A 80 11.96 1.37 14.22
C PRO A 80 11.12 1.99 15.34
N TYR A 81 11.00 3.32 15.37
CA TYR A 81 10.21 4.05 16.36
C TYR A 81 8.72 4.14 15.98
N LEU A 82 8.35 3.77 14.75
CA LEU A 82 6.95 3.86 14.32
C LEU A 82 6.10 2.84 15.06
N LYS A 83 4.98 3.31 15.60
CA LYS A 83 3.94 2.43 16.14
C LYS A 83 3.15 1.83 14.98
N THR A 84 2.88 0.54 15.07
CA THR A 84 2.12 -0.20 14.07
C THR A 84 0.73 -0.53 14.62
N GLY A 85 -0.31 -0.22 13.85
CA GLY A 85 -1.65 -0.77 14.01
C GLY A 85 -1.93 -1.85 12.97
N VAL A 86 -2.80 -2.80 13.27
CA VAL A 86 -3.30 -3.77 12.28
C VAL A 86 -4.78 -3.47 12.05
N LEU A 87 -5.15 -3.24 10.79
CA LEU A 87 -6.51 -2.95 10.38
C LEU A 87 -6.99 -4.07 9.47
N GLN A 88 -8.20 -4.57 9.71
CA GLN A 88 -8.84 -5.58 8.88
C GLN A 88 -10.33 -5.30 8.77
N ILE A 89 -10.83 -5.24 7.54
CA ILE A 89 -12.26 -5.22 7.22
C ILE A 89 -12.72 -6.61 6.76
N ASP A 90 -14.00 -6.91 6.97
CA ASP A 90 -14.58 -8.19 6.55
C ASP A 90 -14.68 -8.26 5.02
N GLU A 91 -14.01 -9.25 4.44
CA GLU A 91 -13.98 -9.51 3.00
C GLU A 91 -15.36 -9.94 2.46
N LYS A 92 -16.26 -10.42 3.32
CA LYS A 92 -17.64 -10.76 2.93
C LYS A 92 -18.48 -9.53 2.64
N VAL A 93 -18.12 -8.39 3.23
CA VAL A 93 -18.85 -7.12 3.11
C VAL A 93 -18.17 -6.19 2.10
N HIS A 94 -16.83 -6.27 2.01
CA HIS A 94 -16.04 -5.42 1.14
C HIS A 94 -15.27 -6.25 0.11
N THR A 95 -15.65 -6.14 -1.16
CA THR A 95 -15.02 -6.84 -2.29
C THR A 95 -13.78 -6.13 -2.83
N THR A 96 -13.32 -5.08 -2.15
CA THR A 96 -12.19 -4.24 -2.54
C THR A 96 -10.90 -4.71 -1.87
N LEU A 97 -9.77 -4.60 -2.57
CA LEU A 97 -8.45 -4.82 -1.97
C LEU A 97 -7.77 -3.49 -1.66
N PRO A 98 -6.91 -3.41 -0.64
CA PRO A 98 -6.67 -4.44 0.37
C PRO A 98 -7.75 -4.46 1.46
N THR A 99 -7.97 -5.63 2.05
CA THR A 99 -8.88 -5.86 3.18
C THR A 99 -8.16 -5.90 4.54
N ALA A 100 -6.86 -6.19 4.54
CA ALA A 100 -6.01 -6.22 5.72
C ALA A 100 -4.71 -5.44 5.48
N VAL A 101 -4.36 -4.53 6.38
CA VAL A 101 -3.20 -3.64 6.27
C VAL A 101 -2.54 -3.40 7.62
N MET A 102 -1.25 -3.09 7.60
CA MET A 102 -0.56 -2.45 8.71
C MET A 102 -0.65 -0.94 8.55
N LEU A 103 -1.13 -0.25 9.59
CA LEU A 103 -1.20 1.20 9.69
C LEU A 103 0.04 1.74 10.40
N TYR A 104 0.67 2.73 9.77
CA TYR A 104 1.69 3.57 10.39
C TYR A 104 1.20 5.01 10.39
N GLU A 105 1.02 5.59 11.56
CA GLU A 105 0.53 6.96 11.72
C GLU A 105 1.68 7.97 11.75
N LYS A 106 1.38 9.21 11.36
CA LYS A 106 2.28 10.36 11.37
C LYS A 106 3.57 10.14 10.57
N CYS A 107 3.53 9.30 9.54
CA CYS A 107 4.66 8.99 8.69
C CYS A 107 4.32 9.14 7.21
N TYR A 108 5.34 9.27 6.37
CA TYR A 108 5.22 9.37 4.93
C TYR A 108 6.25 8.46 4.23
N LEU A 109 6.11 8.31 2.91
CA LEU A 109 7.07 7.58 2.10
C LEU A 109 8.18 8.52 1.63
N ARG A 110 9.43 8.08 1.74
CA ARG A 110 10.56 8.76 1.11
C ARG A 110 11.59 7.77 0.59
N GLN A 111 12.26 8.14 -0.48
CA GLN A 111 13.38 7.37 -1.00
C GLN A 111 14.66 7.72 -0.23
N ILE A 112 15.44 6.72 0.14
CA ILE A 112 16.77 6.86 0.75
C ILE A 112 17.70 5.94 -0.02
N GLU A 113 18.65 6.54 -0.75
CA GLU A 113 19.52 5.80 -1.68
C GLU A 113 18.68 4.98 -2.67
N GLU A 114 18.89 3.67 -2.72
CA GLU A 114 18.17 2.73 -3.59
C GLU A 114 16.93 2.09 -2.91
N LYS A 115 16.61 2.50 -1.68
CA LYS A 115 15.52 1.92 -0.88
C LYS A 115 14.39 2.92 -0.61
N TRP A 116 13.25 2.39 -0.19
CA TRP A 116 12.11 3.15 0.29
C TRP A 116 12.00 3.05 1.81
N LEU A 117 11.71 4.17 2.48
CA LEU A 117 11.46 4.22 3.91
C LEU A 117 10.02 4.69 4.17
N ILE A 118 9.28 3.91 4.97
CA ILE A 118 8.14 4.41 5.74
C ILE A 118 8.70 5.06 7.00
N GLY A 119 8.61 6.39 7.09
CA GLY A 119 9.25 7.16 8.15
C GLY A 119 8.95 8.64 8.10
N GLY A 120 9.55 9.40 9.01
CA GLY A 120 9.20 10.81 9.21
C GLY A 120 7.97 10.95 10.10
N GLY A 121 7.73 12.18 10.54
CA GLY A 121 6.99 12.45 11.76
C GLY A 121 7.95 12.96 12.84
N SER A 122 7.57 14.09 13.43
CA SER A 122 8.31 14.85 14.45
C SER A 122 8.68 14.02 15.68
#